data_AF-A0A661D3F9-F1
#
_entry.id   AF-A0A661D3F9-F1
#
_cell.length_a   1.000
_cell.length_b   1.000
_cell.length_c   1.000
_cell.angle_alpha   90.00
_cell.angle_beta   90.00
_cell.angle_gamma   90.00
#
_symmetry.space_group_name_H-M   'P 1'
#
loop_
_entity.id
_entity.type
_entity.pdbx_description
1 polymer ?
#
loop_
_entity_poly.entity_id
_entity_poly.type
_entity_poly.pdbx_seq_one_letter_code
_entity_poly.pdbx_strand_id
1 'polypeptide(L)' 'MSAVGLHVHIMLLIGVIMMLIFLHIYFNPFKKLHLSVIEKDWMTAGSALNQIRQLIAVNLLLGLVVVAVGSGGRFL' A
#
# COMPACT_ATOMS: atom_id res chain seq x y z
N MET A 1 -23.56 2.95 24.03
CA MET A 1 -22.67 3.02 22.85
C MET A 1 -21.74 1.82 22.95
N SER A 2 -22.16 0.70 22.35
CA SER A 2 -21.49 -0.60 22.47
C SER A 2 -20.02 -0.45 22.11
N ALA A 3 -19.16 -0.94 23.00
CA ALA A 3 -17.72 -0.91 22.86
C ALA A 3 -17.33 -1.33 21.44
N VAL A 4 -16.86 -0.37 20.66
CA VAL A 4 -16.23 -0.62 19.36
C VAL A 4 -15.03 -1.50 19.69
N GLY A 5 -15.17 -2.81 19.46
CA GLY A 5 -14.19 -3.80 19.90
C GLY A 5 -12.81 -3.44 19.38
N LEU A 6 -11.78 -3.74 20.18
CA LEU A 6 -10.36 -3.49 19.89
C LEU A 6 -9.97 -3.90 18.45
N HIS A 7 -10.64 -4.92 17.90
CA HIS A 7 -10.59 -5.36 16.51
C HIS A 7 -10.83 -4.25 15.47
N VAL A 8 -11.80 -3.36 15.67
CA VAL A 8 -12.11 -2.28 14.73
C VAL A 8 -11.01 -1.21 14.73
N HIS A 9 -10.43 -0.92 15.90
CA HIS A 9 -9.29 -0.01 15.98
C HIS A 9 -8.02 -0.60 15.35
N ILE A 10 -7.77 -1.90 15.53
CA ILE A 10 -6.69 -2.60 14.84
C ILE A 10 -6.91 -2.58 13.32
N MET A 11 -8.13 -2.84 12.86
CA MET A 11 -8.48 -2.83 11.44
C MET A 11 -8.30 -1.43 10.82
N LEU A 12 -8.69 -0.38 11.57
CA LEU A 12 -8.48 1.01 11.18
C LEU A 12 -6.98 1.36 11.13
N LEU A 13 -6.21 0.95 12.14
CA LEU A 13 -4.77 1.22 12.24
C LEU A 13 -4.00 0.57 11.07
N ILE A 14 -4.35 -0.67 10.70
CA ILE A 14 -3.74 -1.32 9.54
C ILE A 14 -4.16 -0.61 8.24
N GLY A 15 -5.42 -0.18 8.12
CA GLY A 15 -5.89 0.62 6.97
C GLY A 15 -5.13 1.94 6.82
N VAL A 16 -4.82 2.62 7.93
CA VAL A 16 -4.01 3.85 7.95
C VAL A 16 -2.56 3.55 7.52
N ILE A 17 -1.98 2.45 8.00
CA ILE A 17 -0.63 2.00 7.59
C ILE A 17 -0.59 1.76 6.07
N MET A 18 -1.62 1.14 5.49
CA MET A 18 -1.72 0.96 4.03
C MET A 18 -1.79 2.28 3.27
N MET A 19 -2.60 3.23 3.77
CA MET A 19 -2.67 4.57 3.17
C MET A 19 -1.31 5.26 3.17
N LEU A 20 -0.58 5.18 4.28
CA LEU A 20 0.77 5.76 4.41
C LEU A 20 1.78 5.08 3.47
N ILE A 21 1.72 3.76 3.33
CA ILE A 21 2.54 3.01 2.37
C ILE A 21 2.25 3.52 0.96
N PHE A 22 0.97 3.65 0.58
CA PHE A 22 0.58 4.16 -0.74
C PHE A 22 1.08 5.59 -0.99
N LEU A 23 1.03 6.45 0.02
CA LEU A 23 1.54 7.81 -0.07
C LEU A 23 3.06 7.84 -0.28
N HIS A 24 3.80 6.97 0.41
CA HIS A 24 5.25 6.82 0.22
C HIS A 24 5.62 6.30 -1.18
N ILE A 25 4.82 5.38 -1.71
CA ILE A 25 4.95 4.87 -3.09
C ILE A 25 4.68 5.98 -4.09
N TYR A 26 3.71 6.84 -3.84
CA TYR A 26 3.42 7.94 -4.75
C TYR A 26 4.55 8.98 -4.74
N PHE A 27 5.11 9.33 -3.58
CA PHE A 27 6.11 10.40 -3.53
C PHE A 27 7.46 10.05 -4.14
N ASN A 28 7.92 8.80 -3.99
CA ASN A 28 9.30 8.46 -4.35
C ASN A 28 9.41 7.96 -5.81
N PRO A 29 8.87 6.79 -6.18
CA PRO A 29 9.01 6.29 -7.54
C PRO A 29 8.13 6.98 -8.58
N PHE A 30 6.99 7.62 -8.23
CA PHE A 30 6.19 8.36 -9.22
C PHE A 30 6.93 9.60 -9.73
N LYS A 31 7.59 10.34 -8.83
CA LYS A 31 8.48 11.45 -9.21
C LYS A 31 9.65 10.97 -10.08
N LYS A 32 10.30 9.87 -9.69
CA LYS A 32 11.39 9.27 -10.47
C LYS A 32 10.93 8.86 -11.87
N LEU A 33 9.78 8.19 -11.97
CA LEU A 33 9.20 7.81 -13.25
C LEU A 33 8.94 9.04 -14.12
N HIS A 34 8.29 10.07 -13.57
CA HIS A 34 7.96 11.28 -14.31
C HIS A 34 9.21 12.01 -14.81
N LEU A 35 10.25 12.13 -13.97
CA LEU A 35 11.54 12.72 -14.35
C LEU A 35 12.24 11.90 -15.46
N SER A 36 12.33 10.57 -15.30
CA SER A 36 12.97 9.71 -16.31
C SER A 36 12.22 9.69 -17.65
N VAL A 37 10.89 9.84 -17.64
CA VAL A 37 10.09 9.97 -18.87
C VAL A 37 10.39 11.29 -19.59
N ILE A 38 10.54 12.39 -18.85
CA ILE A 38 10.92 13.70 -19.43
C ILE A 38 12.33 13.63 -20.04
N GLU A 39 13.26 12.97 -19.35
CA GLU A 39 14.64 12.77 -19.84
C GLU A 39 14.77 11.70 -20.93
N LYS A 40 13.67 11.04 -21.33
CA LYS A 40 13.63 9.90 -22.27
C LYS A 40 14.51 8.72 -21.87
N ASP A 41 14.81 8.59 -20.58
CA ASP A 41 15.58 7.48 -20.03
C ASP A 41 14.63 6.33 -19.67
N TRP A 42 14.31 5.53 -20.70
CA TRP A 42 13.42 4.38 -20.60
C TRP A 42 13.96 3.27 -19.69
N MET A 43 15.28 3.19 -19.52
CA MET A 43 15.91 2.17 -18.68
C MET A 43 15.67 2.48 -17.19
N THR A 44 15.88 3.73 -16.81
CA THR A 44 15.59 4.22 -15.46
C THR A 44 14.08 4.24 -15.18
N ALA A 45 13.26 4.61 -16.18
CA ALA A 45 11.81 4.56 -16.08
C ALA A 45 11.29 3.13 -15.84
N GLY A 46 11.83 2.12 -16.54
CA GLY A 46 11.47 0.71 -16.33
C GLY A 46 11.78 0.21 -14.91
N SER A 47 12.92 0.60 -14.35
CA SER A 47 13.30 0.27 -12.97
C SER A 47 12.36 0.91 -11.95
N ALA A 48 12.01 2.19 -12.14
CA ALA A 48 11.03 2.88 -11.30
C ALA A 48 9.63 2.20 -11.38
N LEU A 49 9.21 1.79 -12.58
CA LEU A 49 7.96 1.04 -12.78
C LEU A 49 7.96 -0.32 -12.06
N ASN A 50 9.10 -1.02 -12.06
CA ASN A 50 9.25 -2.28 -11.34
C ASN A 50 9.20 -2.09 -9.82
N GLN A 51 9.81 -1.01 -9.30
CA GLN A 51 9.70 -0.64 -7.89
C GLN A 51 8.25 -0.33 -7.50
N ILE A 52 7.52 0.43 -8.33
CA ILE A 52 6.08 0.71 -8.13
C ILE A 52 5.31 -0.60 -8.05
N ARG A 53 5.57 -1.53 -8.98
CA ARG A 53 4.88 -2.82 -9.03
C ARG A 53 5.12 -3.66 -7.78
N GLN A 54 6.37 -3.74 -7.31
CA GLN A 54 6.68 -4.48 -6.08
C GLN A 54 6.00 -3.86 -4.87
N LEU A 55 6.01 -2.54 -4.76
CA LEU A 55 5.38 -1.84 -3.64
C LEU A 55 3.85 -2.00 -3.64
N ILE A 56 3.20 -1.93 -4.82
CA ILE A 56 1.77 -2.22 -4.96
C ILE A 56 1.48 -3.68 -4.59
N ALA A 57 2.33 -4.62 -5.00
CA ALA A 57 2.15 -6.04 -4.65
C ALA A 57 2.24 -6.28 -3.14
N VAL A 58 3.17 -5.61 -2.45
CA VAL A 58 3.27 -5.65 -0.98
C VAL A 58 2.02 -5.05 -0.34
N ASN A 59 1.53 -3.91 -0.83
CA ASN A 59 0.30 -3.30 -0.31
C ASN A 59 -0.94 -4.17 -0.54
N LEU A 60 -1.00 -4.87 -1.69
CA LEU A 60 -2.07 -5.80 -2.00
C LEU A 60 -2.03 -7.05 -1.10
N LEU A 61 -0.83 -7.57 -0.81
CA LEU A 61 -0.62 -8.64 0.16
C LEU A 61 -1.03 -8.22 1.57
N LEU A 62 -0.63 -7.03 2.02
CA LEU A 62 -1.11 -6.48 3.28
C LEU A 62 -2.65 -6.38 3.26
N GLY A 63 -3.24 -5.94 2.14
CA GLY A 63 -4.69 -5.83 1.95
C GLY A 63 -5.40 -7.16 2.16
N LEU A 64 -4.86 -8.22 1.56
CA LEU A 64 -5.33 -9.60 1.76
C LEU A 64 -5.22 -10.05 3.22
N VAL A 65 -4.13 -9.69 3.92
CA VAL A 65 -3.98 -9.99 5.36
C VAL A 65 -5.07 -9.27 6.16
N VAL A 66 -5.36 -8.00 5.86
CA VAL A 66 -6.44 -7.26 6.53
C VAL A 66 -7.81 -7.87 6.26
N VAL A 67 -8.09 -8.27 5.01
CA VAL A 67 -9.35 -8.94 4.66
C VAL A 67 -9.46 -10.29 5.37
N ALA A 68 -8.38 -11.07 5.44
CA ALA A 68 -8.33 -12.33 6.16
C ALA A 68 -8.56 -12.14 7.67
N VAL A 69 -7.92 -11.13 8.29
CA VAL A 69 -8.12 -10.79 9.70
C VAL A 69 -9.52 -10.24 9.96
N GLY A 70 -10.06 -9.40 9.07
CA GLY A 70 -11.39 -8.82 9.21
C GLY A 70 -12.51 -9.84 9.00
N SER A 71 -12.33 -10.79 8.07
CA SER A 71 -13.26 -11.90 7.86
C SER A 71 -13.15 -12.97 8.94
N GLY A 72 -11.92 -13.29 9.39
CA GLY A 72 -11.67 -14.24 10.48
C GLY A 72 -12.05 -13.69 11.85
N GLY A 73 -11.90 -12.38 12.08
CA GLY A 73 -12.35 -11.69 13.29
C GLY A 73 -13.87 -11.64 13.44
N ARG A 74 -14.65 -12.04 12.42
CA ARG A 74 -16.09 -12.28 12.55
C ARG A 74 -16.42 -13.63 13.21
N PHE A 75 -15.43 -14.50 13.38
CA PHE A 75 -15.55 -15.82 14.03
C PHE A 75 -14.92 -15.89 15.44
N LEU A 76 -14.37 -14.79 15.97
CA LEU A 76 -13.93 -14.62 17.37
C LEU A 76 -14.85 -13.63 18.09
#